data_AF-A0A8J2KHR0-F1
#
_entry.id   AF-A0A8J2KHR0-F1
#
_cell.length_a   1.000
_cell.length_b   1.000
_cell.length_c   1.000
_cell.angle_alpha   90.00
_cell.angle_beta   90.00
_cell.angle_gamma   90.00
#
_symmetry.space_group_name_H-M   'P 1'
#
loop_
_entity.id
_entity.type
_entity.pdbx_description
1 polymer ?
#
loop_
_entity_poly.entity_id
_entity_poly.type
_entity_poly.pdbx_seq_one_letter_code
_entity_poly.pdbx_strand_id
1 'polypeptide(L)'
;MTGANDSTLKRIIMNTAVLYKGREVERGILRRDSIWDQLVFRKVQDLLGGNVRIIMSGGAPINNEILHFFRCALGCTVVEGYGQTECTGAVGITHPKEVKAGHVGPPVPCAAIKLIDVPEMNYFTENDQGEICIRGPLVSKGYYKNPEETEKTFGKDGWMHTGDIGTWLPNGVLKVIDRKKHIFKLSQGEYVAPEKIEIIYL
;
A
#
# COMPACT_ATOMS: atom_id res chain seq x y z
N MET A 1 18.23 10.68 24.44
CA MET A 1 17.55 11.98 24.57
C MET A 1 18.52 13.07 24.10
N THR A 2 18.50 13.42 22.83
CA THR A 2 19.40 14.44 22.25
C THR A 2 18.59 15.32 21.30
N GLY A 3 18.44 16.59 21.69
CA GLY A 3 18.14 17.69 20.77
C GLY A 3 16.68 18.12 20.62
N ALA A 4 16.07 18.66 21.67
CA ALA A 4 14.83 19.45 21.57
C ALA A 4 15.00 20.81 20.83
N ASN A 5 16.04 20.93 20.00
CA ASN A 5 16.47 22.16 19.32
C ASN A 5 16.87 21.89 17.86
N ASP A 6 16.22 20.92 17.21
CA ASP A 6 16.34 20.78 15.76
C ASP A 6 15.62 21.97 15.12
N SER A 7 16.40 23.02 14.86
CA SER A 7 16.02 24.40 14.54
C SER A 7 14.67 24.52 13.82
N THR A 8 13.75 25.29 14.41
CA THR A 8 12.45 25.66 13.80
C THR A 8 12.61 26.11 12.34
N LEU A 9 13.70 26.80 12.03
CA LEU A 9 14.05 27.23 10.68
C LEU A 9 14.29 26.04 9.74
N LYS A 10 15.05 25.03 10.15
CA LYS A 10 15.26 23.81 9.35
C LYS A 10 13.93 23.09 9.09
N ARG A 11 13.06 23.00 10.10
CA ARG A 11 11.73 22.41 9.93
C ARG A 11 10.87 23.20 8.94
N ILE A 12 10.89 24.53 9.02
CA ILE A 12 10.18 25.40 8.06
C ILE A 12 10.72 25.20 6.64
N ILE A 13 12.05 25.18 6.46
CA ILE A 13 12.70 24.95 5.16
C ILE A 13 12.30 23.57 4.61
N MET A 14 12.37 22.53 5.44
CA MET A 14 12.00 21.16 5.06
C MET A 14 10.54 21.07 4.62
N ASN A 15 9.63 21.60 5.43
CA ASN A 15 8.20 21.59 5.13
C ASN A 15 7.90 22.38 3.85
N THR A 16 8.55 23.53 3.65
CA THR A 16 8.40 24.34 2.45
C THR A 16 8.91 23.60 1.20
N ALA A 17 10.04 22.91 1.31
CA ALA A 17 10.60 22.11 0.24
C ALA A 17 9.68 20.94 -0.14
N VAL A 18 9.17 20.20 0.85
CA VAL A 18 8.20 19.10 0.63
C VAL A 18 6.91 19.64 0.02
N LEU A 19 6.39 20.79 0.47
CA LEU A 19 5.19 21.41 -0.11
C LEU A 19 5.40 21.79 -1.58
N TYR A 20 6.53 22.40 -1.94
CA TYR A 20 6.80 22.81 -3.31
C TYR A 20 6.96 21.59 -4.23
N LYS A 21 7.78 20.62 -3.82
CA LYS A 21 7.95 19.35 -4.54
C LYS A 21 6.64 18.58 -4.62
N GLY A 22 5.81 18.63 -3.58
CA GLY A 22 4.50 17.99 -3.54
C GLY A 22 3.57 18.50 -4.64
N ARG A 23 3.55 19.82 -4.87
CA ARG A 23 2.81 20.42 -6.00
C ARG A 23 3.36 20.01 -7.37
N GLU A 24 4.67 19.81 -7.48
CA GLU A 24 5.27 19.24 -8.71
C GLU A 24 4.80 17.79 -8.91
N VAL A 25 4.85 16.96 -7.86
CA VAL A 25 4.38 15.57 -7.87
C VAL A 25 2.91 15.49 -8.28
N GLU A 26 2.03 16.33 -7.72
CA GLU A 26 0.61 16.39 -8.09
C GLU A 26 0.37 16.72 -9.57
N ARG A 27 1.31 17.42 -10.21
CA ARG A 27 1.31 17.71 -11.65
C ARG A 27 1.98 16.63 -12.49
N GLY A 28 2.42 15.52 -11.86
CA GLY A 28 3.14 14.44 -12.50
C GLY A 28 4.62 14.73 -12.78
N ILE A 29 5.19 15.76 -12.16
CA ILE A 29 6.59 16.16 -12.35
C ILE A 29 7.44 15.51 -11.26
N LEU A 30 8.26 14.53 -11.66
CA LEU A 30 9.26 13.88 -10.81
C LEU A 30 10.64 14.28 -11.32
N ARG A 31 11.38 15.02 -10.50
CA ARG A 31 12.69 15.60 -10.87
C ARG A 31 13.62 15.67 -9.68
N ARG A 32 14.93 15.75 -9.92
CA ARG A 32 15.99 15.79 -8.89
C ARG A 32 16.94 16.98 -9.00
N ASP A 33 16.61 17.94 -9.86
CA ASP A 33 17.45 19.07 -10.28
C ASP A 33 16.84 20.42 -9.89
N SER A 34 15.86 20.45 -8.97
CA SER A 34 15.29 21.70 -8.47
C SER A 34 16.21 22.36 -7.41
N ILE A 35 15.94 23.63 -7.08
CA ILE A 35 16.64 24.32 -6.00
C ILE A 35 16.47 23.60 -4.65
N TRP A 36 15.31 22.97 -4.42
CA TRP A 36 15.04 22.21 -3.20
C TRP A 36 15.84 20.91 -3.13
N ASP A 37 16.13 20.30 -4.28
CA ASP A 37 17.01 19.14 -4.33
C ASP A 37 18.42 19.53 -3.86
N GLN A 38 18.96 20.65 -4.34
CA GLN A 38 20.29 21.11 -3.95
C GLN A 38 20.37 21.54 -2.47
N LEU A 39 19.36 22.26 -1.98
CA LEU A 39 19.38 22.85 -0.63
C LEU A 39 18.98 21.86 0.48
N VAL A 40 18.09 20.92 0.19
CA VAL A 40 17.41 20.10 1.21
C VAL A 40 17.62 18.61 0.96
N PHE A 41 17.33 18.12 -0.24
CA PHE A 41 17.22 16.67 -0.47
C PHE A 41 18.50 16.00 -0.94
N ARG A 42 19.53 16.74 -1.36
CA ARG A 42 20.74 16.18 -1.97
C ARG A 42 21.42 15.15 -1.08
N LYS A 43 21.48 15.42 0.22
CA LYS A 43 22.03 14.48 1.21
C LYS A 43 21.27 13.15 1.22
N VAL A 44 19.93 13.20 1.20
CA VAL A 44 19.08 11.99 1.21
C VAL A 44 19.22 11.23 -0.12
N GLN A 45 19.30 11.95 -1.24
CA GLN A 45 19.51 11.36 -2.56
C GLN A 45 20.87 10.65 -2.65
N ASP A 46 21.94 11.30 -2.18
CA ASP A 46 23.29 10.77 -2.22
C ASP A 46 23.47 9.53 -1.31
N LEU A 47 22.74 9.46 -0.18
CA LEU A 47 22.70 8.26 0.68
C LEU A 47 22.19 7.01 -0.04
N LEU A 48 21.33 7.19 -1.05
CA LEU A 48 20.80 6.11 -1.90
C LEU A 48 21.54 6.03 -3.25
N GLY A 49 22.73 6.64 -3.36
CA GLY A 49 23.58 6.61 -4.56
C GLY A 49 23.19 7.61 -5.66
N GLY A 50 22.27 8.54 -5.39
CA GLY A 50 21.94 9.67 -6.26
C GLY A 50 21.16 9.32 -7.54
N ASN A 51 20.98 8.04 -7.85
CA ASN A 51 20.45 7.55 -9.13
C ASN A 51 19.15 6.74 -9.02
N VAL A 52 18.44 6.83 -7.90
CA VAL A 52 17.16 6.14 -7.69
C VAL A 52 16.13 6.58 -8.74
N ARG A 53 15.52 5.61 -9.43
CA ARG A 53 14.49 5.85 -10.46
C ARG A 53 13.11 5.38 -10.03
N ILE A 54 13.06 4.26 -9.32
CA ILE A 54 11.82 3.61 -8.89
C ILE A 54 12.04 3.07 -7.48
N ILE A 55 11.05 3.29 -6.62
CA ILE A 55 10.90 2.62 -5.32
C ILE A 55 9.61 1.83 -5.38
N MET A 56 9.66 0.60 -4.89
CA MET A 56 8.50 -0.26 -4.75
C MET A 56 8.33 -0.60 -3.29
N SER A 57 7.12 -0.39 -2.77
CA SER A 57 6.70 -0.78 -1.42
C SER A 57 5.63 -1.88 -1.52
N GLY A 58 5.63 -2.80 -0.57
CA GLY A 58 4.65 -3.87 -0.51
C GLY A 58 4.85 -4.76 0.72
N GLY A 59 3.97 -5.74 0.90
CA GLY A 59 4.00 -6.69 2.01
C GLY A 59 3.26 -6.23 3.27
N ALA A 60 3.26 -4.93 3.55
CA ALA A 60 2.48 -4.32 4.64
C ALA A 60 1.92 -2.96 4.22
N PRO A 61 0.84 -2.48 4.84
CA PRO A 61 0.35 -1.12 4.64
C PRO A 61 1.42 -0.09 4.95
N ILE A 62 1.50 0.97 4.15
CA ILE A 62 2.44 2.07 4.32
C ILE A 62 1.69 3.40 4.43
N ASN A 63 2.18 4.30 5.28
CA ASN A 63 1.58 5.62 5.44
C ASN A 63 1.73 6.43 4.13
N ASN A 64 0.62 7.01 3.67
CA ASN A 64 0.54 7.85 2.48
C ASN A 64 1.52 9.03 2.50
N GLU A 65 1.75 9.63 3.67
CA GLU A 65 2.68 10.74 3.85
C GLU A 65 4.12 10.31 3.58
N ILE A 66 4.49 9.09 3.98
CA ILE A 66 5.82 8.52 3.73
C ILE A 66 6.02 8.30 2.22
N LEU A 67 5.02 7.74 1.53
CA LEU A 67 5.09 7.57 0.07
C LEU A 67 5.23 8.91 -0.65
N HIS A 68 4.42 9.91 -0.25
CA HIS A 68 4.49 11.26 -0.80
C HIS A 68 5.85 11.90 -0.53
N PHE A 69 6.36 11.78 0.69
CA PHE A 69 7.67 12.28 1.08
C PHE A 69 8.78 11.70 0.19
N PHE A 70 8.80 10.39 -0.06
CA PHE A 70 9.82 9.78 -0.92
C PHE A 70 9.72 10.25 -2.38
N ARG A 71 8.51 10.45 -2.92
CA ARG A 71 8.34 11.06 -4.25
C ARG A 71 8.95 12.46 -4.30
N CYS A 72 8.72 13.27 -3.27
CA CYS A 72 9.25 14.63 -3.17
C CYS A 72 10.77 14.66 -2.98
N ALA A 73 11.29 13.89 -2.03
CA ALA A 73 12.69 13.93 -1.62
C ALA A 73 13.62 13.28 -2.65
N LEU A 74 13.18 12.20 -3.29
CA LEU A 74 14.01 11.46 -4.24
C LEU A 74 13.67 11.77 -5.69
N GLY A 75 12.57 12.50 -5.94
CA GLY A 75 12.19 12.90 -7.30
C GLY A 75 12.01 11.71 -8.23
N CYS A 76 11.51 10.59 -7.70
CA CYS A 76 11.44 9.31 -8.38
C CYS A 76 10.04 8.70 -8.26
N THR A 77 9.74 7.72 -9.12
CA THR A 77 8.48 6.99 -9.05
C THR A 77 8.45 6.14 -7.80
N VAL A 78 7.37 6.24 -7.03
CA VAL A 78 7.11 5.36 -5.89
C VAL A 78 5.81 4.63 -6.15
N VAL A 79 5.87 3.30 -6.19
CA VAL A 79 4.72 2.42 -6.39
C VAL A 79 4.48 1.55 -5.18
N GLU A 80 3.22 1.28 -4.91
CA GLU A 80 2.76 0.35 -3.89
C GLU A 80 2.20 -0.90 -4.57
N GLY A 81 2.51 -2.07 -4.02
CA GLY A 81 2.06 -3.36 -4.51
C GLY A 81 1.46 -4.18 -3.39
N TYR A 82 0.33 -4.82 -3.69
CA TYR A 82 -0.30 -5.81 -2.83
C TYR A 82 -0.15 -7.19 -3.43
N GLY A 83 0.11 -8.17 -2.57
CA GLY A 83 0.29 -9.56 -2.94
C GLY A 83 0.53 -10.41 -1.70
N GLN A 84 0.52 -11.72 -1.90
CA GLN A 84 0.78 -12.72 -0.88
C GLN A 84 1.65 -13.82 -1.48
N THR A 85 2.30 -14.62 -0.63
CA THR A 85 3.17 -15.73 -1.06
C THR A 85 2.42 -16.71 -1.96
N GLU A 86 1.17 -16.99 -1.63
CA GLU A 86 0.27 -17.89 -2.33
C GLU A 86 -0.09 -17.39 -3.75
N CYS A 87 0.18 -16.12 -4.07
CA CYS A 87 0.01 -15.52 -5.39
C CYS A 87 1.33 -15.27 -6.15
N THR A 88 2.46 -15.79 -5.64
CA THR A 88 3.78 -15.72 -6.33
C THR A 88 4.19 -14.28 -6.70
N GLY A 89 3.79 -13.29 -5.91
CA GLY A 89 4.11 -11.88 -6.14
C GLY A 89 2.92 -10.94 -5.98
N ALA A 90 2.99 -9.79 -6.64
CA ALA A 90 1.97 -8.77 -6.58
C ALA A 90 0.76 -9.11 -7.46
N VAL A 91 -0.43 -8.88 -6.92
CA VAL A 91 -1.72 -9.07 -7.57
C VAL A 91 -2.35 -7.74 -7.95
N GLY A 92 -1.94 -6.64 -7.31
CA GLY A 92 -2.25 -5.28 -7.68
C GLY A 92 -1.03 -4.38 -7.49
N ILE A 93 -0.81 -3.44 -8.41
CA ILE A 93 0.29 -2.47 -8.34
C ILE A 93 -0.21 -1.10 -8.77
N THR A 94 0.10 -0.06 -8.01
CA THR A 94 -0.21 1.33 -8.39
C THR A 94 0.52 1.72 -9.67
N HIS A 95 -0.13 2.52 -10.51
CA HIS A 95 0.48 2.99 -11.75
C HIS A 95 1.74 3.87 -11.47
N PRO A 96 2.82 3.79 -12.29
CA PRO A 96 4.04 4.60 -12.09
C PRO A 96 3.85 6.12 -12.06
N LYS A 97 2.75 6.61 -12.65
CA LYS A 97 2.35 8.03 -12.62
C LYS A 97 1.26 8.33 -11.59
N GLU A 98 0.89 7.36 -10.77
CA GLU A 98 -0.08 7.56 -9.71
C GLU A 98 0.53 8.46 -8.63
N VAL A 99 -0.20 9.53 -8.33
CA VAL A 99 0.18 10.52 -7.33
C VAL A 99 -0.59 10.32 -6.04
N LYS A 100 -1.76 9.68 -6.12
CA LYS A 100 -2.58 9.33 -4.97
C LYS A 100 -2.02 8.09 -4.29
N ALA A 101 -2.10 8.07 -2.97
CA ALA A 101 -1.69 6.95 -2.14
C ALA A 101 -2.90 6.36 -1.42
N GLY A 102 -2.71 5.22 -0.76
CA GLY A 102 -3.75 4.59 0.05
C GLY A 102 -4.63 3.63 -0.72
N HIS A 103 -4.13 3.12 -1.85
CA HIS A 103 -4.69 2.02 -2.60
C HIS A 103 -3.56 1.25 -3.27
N VAL A 104 -3.81 -0.01 -3.60
CA VAL A 104 -2.80 -0.94 -4.13
C VAL A 104 -2.86 -1.05 -5.65
N GLY A 105 -3.74 -0.28 -6.28
CA GLY A 105 -3.83 -0.15 -7.73
C GLY A 105 -4.80 -1.16 -8.37
N PRO A 106 -4.86 -1.19 -9.71
CA PRO A 106 -5.65 -2.18 -10.44
C PRO A 106 -5.01 -3.57 -10.35
N PRO A 107 -5.77 -4.64 -10.65
CA PRO A 107 -5.22 -5.97 -10.83
C PRO A 107 -4.10 -5.99 -11.88
N VAL A 108 -3.04 -6.78 -11.62
CA VAL A 108 -2.02 -7.06 -12.64
C VAL A 108 -2.64 -7.85 -13.80
N PRO A 109 -2.08 -7.80 -15.03
CA PRO A 109 -2.72 -8.38 -16.21
C PRO A 109 -3.08 -9.88 -16.12
N CYS A 110 -2.36 -10.64 -15.30
CA CYS A 110 -2.59 -12.07 -15.10
C CYS A 110 -3.51 -12.39 -13.90
N ALA A 111 -3.99 -11.40 -13.17
CA ALA A 111 -4.81 -11.61 -11.98
C ALA A 111 -6.26 -11.15 -12.23
N ALA A 112 -7.21 -12.04 -11.92
CA ALA A 112 -8.60 -11.69 -11.71
C ALA A 112 -8.85 -11.56 -10.21
N ILE A 113 -9.54 -10.49 -9.81
CA ILE A 113 -9.89 -10.22 -8.41
C ILE A 113 -11.41 -10.06 -8.30
N LYS A 114 -12.02 -10.70 -7.31
CA LYS A 114 -13.40 -10.48 -6.88
C LYS A 114 -13.43 -10.18 -5.38
N LEU A 115 -14.51 -9.55 -4.92
CA LEU A 115 -14.82 -9.46 -3.49
C LEU A 115 -15.96 -10.43 -3.19
N ILE A 116 -15.94 -11.04 -2.00
CA ILE A 116 -17.05 -11.84 -1.48
C ILE A 116 -17.48 -11.33 -0.11
N ASP A 117 -18.76 -11.49 0.20
CA ASP A 117 -19.33 -11.05 1.47
C ASP A 117 -18.63 -11.71 2.68
N VAL A 118 -18.54 -10.95 3.76
CA VAL A 118 -18.04 -11.41 5.06
C VAL A 118 -19.05 -10.95 6.13
N PRO A 119 -20.22 -11.61 6.23
CA PRO A 119 -21.29 -11.17 7.12
C PRO A 119 -20.87 -11.11 8.59
N GLU A 120 -19.97 -12.00 9.02
CA GLU A 120 -19.43 -12.03 10.38
C GLU A 120 -18.61 -10.79 10.77
N MET A 121 -18.17 -10.01 9.79
CA MET A 121 -17.44 -8.74 9.96
C MET A 121 -18.21 -7.54 9.40
N ASN A 122 -19.47 -7.71 8.99
CA ASN A 122 -20.31 -6.66 8.42
C ASN A 122 -19.71 -6.02 7.14
N TYR A 123 -19.00 -6.80 6.33
CA TYR A 123 -18.52 -6.38 5.00
C TYR A 123 -19.35 -7.06 3.91
N PHE A 124 -19.90 -6.25 3.01
CA PHE A 124 -20.78 -6.72 1.94
C PHE A 124 -20.41 -6.12 0.59
N THR A 125 -20.48 -6.94 -0.44
CA THR A 125 -20.16 -6.59 -1.82
C THR A 125 -21.07 -5.51 -2.39
N GLU A 126 -22.29 -5.36 -1.87
CA GLU A 126 -23.18 -4.23 -2.18
C GLU A 126 -22.58 -2.87 -1.81
N ASN A 127 -21.65 -2.84 -0.84
CA ASN A 127 -20.91 -1.65 -0.41
C ASN A 127 -19.50 -1.60 -1.02
N ASP A 128 -19.27 -2.33 -2.12
CA ASP A 128 -17.95 -2.49 -2.74
C ASP A 128 -16.89 -2.99 -1.76
N GLN A 129 -17.27 -3.81 -0.78
CA GLN A 129 -16.40 -4.32 0.29
C GLN A 129 -16.51 -5.84 0.44
N GLY A 130 -15.44 -6.50 0.85
CA GLY A 130 -15.48 -7.93 1.10
C GLY A 130 -14.10 -8.56 1.17
N GLU A 131 -14.06 -9.89 1.35
CA GLU A 131 -12.82 -10.64 1.25
C GLU A 131 -12.32 -10.63 -0.20
N ILE A 132 -11.03 -10.33 -0.37
CA ILE A 132 -10.35 -10.38 -1.65
C ILE A 132 -10.16 -11.85 -2.04
N CYS A 133 -10.69 -12.22 -3.20
CA CYS A 133 -10.42 -13.53 -3.81
C CYS A 133 -9.69 -13.34 -5.13
N ILE A 134 -8.69 -14.20 -5.38
CA ILE A 134 -7.77 -14.05 -6.52
C ILE A 134 -7.79 -15.31 -7.37
N ARG A 135 -7.76 -15.14 -8.69
CA ARG A 135 -7.62 -16.23 -9.65
C ARG A 135 -6.68 -15.84 -10.78
N GLY A 136 -5.82 -16.77 -11.20
CA GLY A 136 -4.93 -16.58 -12.33
C GLY A 136 -3.70 -17.50 -12.27
N PRO A 137 -2.85 -17.51 -13.31
CA PRO A 137 -1.65 -18.34 -13.35
C PRO A 137 -0.59 -17.98 -12.30
N LEU A 138 -0.72 -16.83 -11.62
CA LEU A 138 0.15 -16.44 -10.50
C LEU A 138 -0.17 -17.19 -9.20
N VAL A 139 -1.38 -17.73 -9.07
CA VAL A 139 -1.83 -18.45 -7.87
C VAL A 139 -1.07 -19.78 -7.77
N SER A 140 -0.51 -20.05 -6.59
CA SER A 140 0.24 -21.27 -6.31
C SER A 140 -0.65 -22.51 -6.35
N LYS A 141 -0.02 -23.69 -6.40
CA LYS A 141 -0.74 -24.97 -6.47
C LYS A 141 -1.37 -25.40 -5.13
N GLY A 142 -1.07 -24.70 -4.05
CA GLY A 142 -1.41 -25.11 -2.69
C GLY A 142 -0.21 -25.27 -1.78
N TYR A 143 -0.49 -25.70 -0.55
CA TYR A 143 0.49 -25.90 0.50
C TYR A 143 1.13 -27.28 0.44
N TYR A 144 2.43 -27.33 0.68
CA TYR A 144 3.19 -28.58 0.64
C TYR A 144 2.72 -29.55 1.73
N LYS A 145 2.30 -30.76 1.31
CA LYS A 145 1.80 -31.84 2.20
C LYS A 145 0.64 -31.43 3.12
N ASN A 146 -0.13 -30.41 2.73
CA ASN A 146 -1.28 -29.95 3.51
C ASN A 146 -2.52 -29.79 2.63
N PRO A 147 -3.17 -30.91 2.24
CA PRO A 147 -4.35 -30.86 1.38
C PRO A 147 -5.54 -30.18 2.04
N GLU A 148 -5.68 -30.25 3.37
CA GLU A 148 -6.79 -29.64 4.10
C GLU A 148 -6.74 -28.10 4.01
N GLU A 149 -5.59 -27.49 4.33
CA GLU A 149 -5.45 -26.03 4.20
C GLU A 149 -5.41 -25.60 2.73
N THR A 150 -4.93 -26.45 1.82
CA THR A 150 -5.00 -26.17 0.38
C THR A 150 -6.45 -26.07 -0.09
N GLU A 151 -7.29 -27.03 0.30
CA GLU A 151 -8.71 -27.01 -0.05
C GLU A 151 -9.42 -25.78 0.54
N LYS A 152 -9.11 -25.42 1.80
CA LYS A 152 -9.67 -24.24 2.46
C LYS A 152 -9.29 -22.93 1.77
N THR A 153 -8.03 -22.76 1.40
CA THR A 153 -7.52 -21.50 0.83
C THR A 153 -7.84 -21.37 -0.66
N PHE A 154 -7.73 -22.44 -1.45
CA PHE A 154 -7.82 -22.35 -2.91
C PHE A 154 -9.20 -22.72 -3.46
N GLY A 155 -10.06 -23.32 -2.62
CA GLY A 155 -11.42 -23.70 -2.95
C GLY A 155 -11.53 -24.69 -4.13
N LYS A 156 -12.76 -25.08 -4.46
CA LYS A 156 -13.06 -25.91 -5.65
C LYS A 156 -13.38 -25.10 -6.90
N ASP A 157 -13.69 -23.82 -6.74
CA ASP A 157 -14.08 -22.90 -7.82
C ASP A 157 -12.87 -22.20 -8.47
N GLY A 158 -11.66 -22.50 -7.99
CA GLY A 158 -10.40 -21.97 -8.50
C GLY A 158 -10.11 -20.54 -8.05
N TRP A 159 -10.81 -20.04 -7.02
CA TRP A 159 -10.55 -18.75 -6.41
C TRP A 159 -9.82 -18.93 -5.08
N MET A 160 -8.64 -18.33 -4.98
CA MET A 160 -7.88 -18.28 -3.74
C MET A 160 -8.46 -17.21 -2.80
N HIS A 161 -8.82 -17.62 -1.59
CA HIS A 161 -9.25 -16.77 -0.49
C HIS A 161 -8.01 -16.19 0.21
N THR A 162 -7.85 -14.86 0.19
CA THR A 162 -6.65 -14.22 0.76
C THR A 162 -6.72 -14.04 2.27
N GLY A 163 -7.92 -14.06 2.86
CA GLY A 163 -8.16 -13.62 4.23
C GLY A 163 -8.01 -12.10 4.44
N ASP A 164 -7.81 -11.31 3.40
CA ASP A 164 -7.71 -9.85 3.47
C ASP A 164 -9.02 -9.21 3.00
N ILE A 165 -9.43 -8.12 3.65
CA ILE A 165 -10.62 -7.36 3.26
C ILE A 165 -10.21 -6.20 2.36
N GLY A 166 -10.87 -6.11 1.21
CA GLY A 166 -10.66 -5.07 0.23
C GLY A 166 -11.91 -4.22 0.01
N THR A 167 -11.70 -3.06 -0.60
CA THR A 167 -12.77 -2.26 -1.18
C THR A 167 -12.38 -1.76 -2.57
N TRP A 168 -13.35 -1.76 -3.49
CA TRP A 168 -13.18 -1.11 -4.79
C TRP A 168 -13.41 0.39 -4.63
N LEU A 169 -12.47 1.19 -5.12
CA LEU A 169 -12.66 2.63 -5.23
C LEU A 169 -13.40 2.98 -6.54
N PRO A 170 -14.06 4.14 -6.64
CA PRO A 170 -14.84 4.52 -7.83
C PRO A 170 -14.05 4.55 -9.15
N ASN A 171 -12.73 4.65 -9.09
CA ASN A 171 -11.82 4.59 -10.23
C ASN A 171 -11.37 3.15 -10.59
N GLY A 172 -11.95 2.12 -9.99
CA GLY A 172 -11.68 0.71 -10.29
C GLY A 172 -10.36 0.17 -9.74
N VAL A 173 -9.75 0.85 -8.76
CA VAL A 173 -8.55 0.36 -8.07
C VAL A 173 -8.90 -0.28 -6.74
N LEU A 174 -8.11 -1.25 -6.32
CA LEU A 174 -8.31 -1.96 -5.06
C LEU A 174 -7.65 -1.20 -3.91
N LYS A 175 -8.32 -1.14 -2.77
CA LYS A 175 -7.74 -0.72 -1.49
C LYS A 175 -7.92 -1.83 -0.47
N VAL A 176 -6.83 -2.22 0.19
CA VAL A 176 -6.88 -3.16 1.33
C VAL A 176 -7.25 -2.37 2.58
N ILE A 177 -8.22 -2.85 3.36
CA ILE A 177 -8.79 -2.12 4.50
C ILE A 177 -8.77 -2.88 5.82
N ASP A 178 -8.62 -4.21 5.77
CA ASP A 178 -8.64 -5.06 6.97
C ASP A 178 -8.05 -6.46 6.70
N ARG A 179 -7.92 -7.28 7.74
CA ARG A 179 -7.57 -8.71 7.67
C ARG A 179 -8.51 -9.54 8.54
N LYS A 180 -9.12 -10.58 7.96
CA LYS A 180 -10.05 -11.49 8.67
C LYS A 180 -9.47 -12.07 9.96
N LYS A 181 -8.17 -12.43 9.97
CA LYS A 181 -7.52 -13.10 11.10
C LYS A 181 -6.85 -12.15 12.11
N HIS A 182 -6.72 -10.87 11.81
CA HIS A 182 -6.00 -9.90 12.66
C HIS A 182 -6.93 -8.84 13.24
N ILE A 183 -8.15 -9.19 13.63
CA ILE A 183 -9.12 -8.21 14.14
C ILE A 183 -9.35 -8.37 15.65
N PHE A 184 -9.31 -7.27 16.38
CA PHE A 184 -9.72 -7.26 17.79
C PHE A 184 -11.22 -7.07 17.87
N LYS A 185 -11.90 -8.01 18.52
CA LYS A 185 -13.30 -7.83 18.91
C LYS A 185 -13.33 -7.14 20.27
N LEU A 186 -13.86 -5.92 20.31
CA LEU A 186 -14.09 -5.19 21.56
C LEU A 186 -15.24 -5.83 22.33
N SER A 187 -15.30 -5.61 23.65
CA SER A 187 -16.37 -6.12 24.51
C SER A 187 -17.77 -5.61 24.11
N GLN A 188 -17.84 -4.46 23.42
CA GLN A 188 -19.07 -3.93 22.84
C GLN A 188 -19.46 -4.60 21.50
N GLY A 189 -18.69 -5.57 21.00
CA GLY A 189 -18.97 -6.28 19.76
C GLY A 189 -18.46 -5.58 18.49
N GLU A 190 -17.84 -4.41 18.61
CA GLU A 190 -17.17 -3.72 17.52
C GLU A 190 -15.85 -4.40 17.14
N TYR A 191 -15.50 -4.33 15.87
CA TYR A 191 -14.32 -4.97 15.30
C TYR A 191 -13.31 -3.89 14.90
N VAL A 192 -12.07 -3.98 15.41
CA VAL A 192 -11.02 -2.98 15.20
C VAL A 192 -9.78 -3.60 14.58
N ALA A 193 -9.37 -3.06 13.43
CA ALA A 193 -8.14 -3.41 12.73
C ALA A 193 -6.92 -2.74 13.40
N PRO A 194 -5.92 -3.51 13.87
CA PRO A 194 -4.69 -2.99 14.50
C PRO A 194 -3.94 -2.02 13.59
N GLU A 195 -3.89 -2.29 12.28
CA GLU A 195 -3.13 -1.50 11.31
C GLU A 195 -3.63 -0.05 11.25
N LYS A 196 -4.93 0.19 11.48
CA LYS A 196 -5.48 1.55 11.57
C LYS A 196 -4.94 2.31 12.78
N ILE A 197 -4.70 1.61 13.89
CA ILE A 197 -4.14 2.20 15.12
C ILE A 197 -2.65 2.45 14.92
N GLU A 198 -1.90 1.49 14.36
CA GLU A 198 -0.47 1.63 14.12
C GLU A 198 -0.13 2.86 13.27
N ILE A 199 -0.90 3.14 12.22
CA ILE A 199 -0.70 4.32 11.35
C ILE A 199 -0.88 5.65 12.12
N ILE A 200 -1.67 5.67 13.20
CA ILE A 200 -1.90 6.89 14.00
C ILE A 200 -0.78 7.11 15.03
N TYR A 201 -0.24 6.04 15.58
CA TYR A 201 0.72 6.10 16.70
C TYR A 201 2.19 6.00 16.30
N LEU A 202 2.50 5.52 15.09
CA LEU A 202 3.86 5.39 14.52
C LEU A 202 4.13 6.44 13.45
#